data_AF-A0ABD2XGH4-F1
#
_entry.id   AF-A0ABD2XGH4-F1
#
_cell.length_a   1.000
_cell.length_b   1.000
_cell.length_c   1.000
_cell.angle_alpha   90.00
_cell.angle_beta   90.00
_cell.angle_gamma   90.00
#
_symmetry.space_group_name_H-M   'P 1'
#
loop_
_entity.id
_entity.type
_entity.pdbx_description
1 polymer ?
#
loop_
_entity_poly.entity_id
_entity_poly.type
_entity_poly.pdbx_seq_one_letter_code
_entity_poly.pdbx_strand_id
1 'polypeptide(L)'
;MKGKADELRLNKSKISVPSGIDDKYNIPYSTDIVNYLEGTARPSKSRCKEKLNTLAISVMNQWPGVKLRVTEGWDEEGKHATDSLHYEGRAVDVTTSDRDRAKYGMLARLAVEAGFDWVYYESRSHIHCSVKSESSSAGKSGGCFPGTSTALTADGRRVALAELQLGERVAALDSATNRLVFSEVIGFIDRATAERRQFLRLRLGSGKQLKLTATHLVPVQGRGTVFAARVSPGDRLLVQSHNSSSSSSSTNGASQALRWEEVLDVELVLEEGAYAPLTAEGTLLVDDVAASCYAVVDSQSLAHACFLPLRLWARLSRGFASLEHYLGLVPSRRKDDYGDDNELKSNEVDDGRHWSRQEGVHWYASMLYSVSRYVLPRSMYYN
;
A
#
# COMPACT_ATOMS: atom_id res chain seq x y z
N MET A 1 -42.42 -4.16 -30.52
CA MET A 1 -41.72 -2.97 -29.99
C MET A 1 -41.69 -3.06 -28.46
N LYS A 2 -40.48 -3.01 -27.86
CA LYS A 2 -40.13 -2.86 -26.42
C LYS A 2 -40.71 -3.93 -25.46
N GLY A 3 -39.97 -4.78 -24.75
CA GLY A 3 -38.54 -4.84 -24.42
C GLY A 3 -38.19 -4.06 -23.15
N LYS A 4 -38.12 -4.73 -21.98
CA LYS A 4 -37.29 -4.46 -20.78
C LYS A 4 -37.71 -5.45 -19.67
N ALA A 5 -36.93 -6.49 -19.40
CA ALA A 5 -35.64 -6.55 -18.69
C ALA A 5 -35.87 -6.85 -17.19
N ASP A 6 -35.75 -8.13 -16.86
CA ASP A 6 -35.67 -8.67 -15.50
C ASP A 6 -34.43 -8.14 -14.79
N GLU A 7 -34.63 -7.54 -13.62
CA GLU A 7 -33.59 -6.99 -12.76
C GLU A 7 -33.08 -8.07 -11.80
N LEU A 8 -31.90 -8.61 -12.11
CA LEU A 8 -31.12 -9.52 -11.27
C LEU A 8 -30.73 -8.83 -9.95
N ARG A 9 -31.40 -9.22 -8.86
CA ARG A 9 -31.06 -8.89 -7.47
C ARG A 9 -29.67 -9.43 -7.11
N LEU A 10 -28.71 -8.53 -6.91
CA LEU A 10 -27.38 -8.84 -6.38
C LEU A 10 -27.42 -8.87 -4.83
N ASN A 11 -27.61 -10.06 -4.25
CA ASN A 11 -27.39 -10.28 -2.81
C ASN A 11 -25.89 -10.06 -2.49
N LYS A 12 -25.57 -8.98 -1.78
CA LYS A 12 -24.26 -8.82 -1.12
C LYS A 12 -24.29 -9.65 0.17
N SER A 13 -23.32 -10.54 0.31
CA SER A 13 -23.27 -11.58 1.35
C SER A 13 -23.07 -11.00 2.75
N LYS A 14 -24.02 -11.31 3.65
CA LYS A 14 -23.86 -11.27 5.10
C LYS A 14 -22.65 -12.14 5.48
N ILE A 15 -21.68 -11.60 6.21
CA ILE A 15 -20.54 -12.37 6.72
C ILE A 15 -20.98 -12.98 8.05
N SER A 16 -21.34 -14.26 8.05
CA SER A 16 -21.57 -15.04 9.27
C SER A 16 -20.26 -15.71 9.68
N VAL A 17 -19.80 -15.47 10.91
CA VAL A 17 -18.65 -16.20 11.47
C VAL A 17 -19.16 -17.55 12.00
N PRO A 18 -18.53 -18.70 11.66
CA PRO A 18 -18.89 -19.97 12.27
C PRO A 18 -18.56 -19.93 13.77
N SER A 19 -19.49 -20.38 14.61
CA SER A 19 -19.36 -20.44 16.07
C SER A 19 -18.13 -21.24 16.48
N GLY A 20 -17.08 -20.57 17.00
CA GLY A 20 -15.92 -21.25 17.59
C GLY A 20 -14.55 -20.56 17.51
N ILE A 21 -14.43 -19.26 17.18
CA ILE A 21 -13.14 -18.56 17.13
C ILE A 21 -13.20 -17.26 17.94
N ASP A 22 -13.40 -17.37 19.26
CA ASP A 22 -13.58 -16.19 20.12
C ASP A 22 -12.27 -15.56 20.66
N ASP A 23 -11.12 -16.22 20.55
CA ASP A 23 -9.94 -15.75 21.33
C ASP A 23 -8.77 -15.13 20.54
N LYS A 24 -8.79 -15.12 19.20
CA LYS A 24 -7.61 -14.68 18.41
C LYS A 24 -7.57 -13.18 18.04
N TYR A 25 -8.59 -12.40 18.39
CA TYR A 25 -8.70 -10.96 18.07
C TYR A 25 -8.85 -10.05 19.31
N ASN A 26 -8.48 -10.55 20.49
CA ASN A 26 -8.68 -9.83 21.74
C ASN A 26 -7.55 -8.82 22.00
N ILE A 27 -7.62 -7.65 21.36
CA ILE A 27 -6.73 -6.50 21.65
C ILE A 27 -7.50 -5.49 22.52
N PRO A 28 -7.07 -5.21 23.77
CA PRO A 28 -7.81 -4.35 24.69
C PRO A 28 -8.06 -2.92 24.15
N TYR A 29 -9.14 -2.31 24.62
CA TYR A 29 -9.56 -0.93 24.32
C TYR A 29 -8.86 0.07 25.26
N SER A 30 -8.88 1.36 24.91
CA SER A 30 -8.60 2.42 25.89
C SER A 30 -9.71 2.44 26.95
N THR A 31 -9.35 2.65 28.22
CA THR A 31 -10.25 2.83 29.38
C THR A 31 -11.17 4.06 29.29
N ASP A 32 -11.04 4.82 28.20
CA ASP A 32 -11.68 6.11 27.98
C ASP A 32 -13.00 6.01 27.20
N ILE A 33 -13.35 4.83 26.71
CA ILE A 33 -14.58 4.56 25.96
C ILE A 33 -15.57 3.78 26.85
N VAL A 34 -16.80 4.27 26.95
CA VAL A 34 -17.89 3.57 27.67
C VAL A 34 -18.70 2.75 26.67
N ASN A 35 -18.67 1.42 26.80
CA ASN A 35 -19.47 0.49 26.00
C ASN A 35 -20.74 0.08 26.76
N TYR A 36 -21.90 0.15 26.11
CA TYR A 36 -23.17 -0.23 26.74
C TYR A 36 -23.58 -1.69 26.48
N LEU A 37 -23.02 -2.34 25.46
CA LEU A 37 -23.30 -3.72 25.13
C LEU A 37 -22.00 -4.53 25.22
N GLU A 38 -21.81 -5.22 26.35
CA GLU A 38 -20.80 -6.26 26.52
C GLU A 38 -21.07 -7.40 25.53
N GLY A 39 -20.60 -7.25 24.29
CA GLY A 39 -20.69 -8.31 23.28
C GLY A 39 -20.74 -7.82 21.83
N THR A 40 -21.51 -6.77 21.52
CA THR A 40 -21.82 -6.38 20.13
C THR A 40 -21.17 -5.07 19.68
N ALA A 41 -20.79 -4.19 20.60
CA ALA A 41 -20.18 -2.89 20.25
C ALA A 41 -18.68 -2.97 19.88
N ARG A 42 -18.24 -4.02 19.17
CA ARG A 42 -16.85 -4.20 18.76
C ARG A 42 -16.66 -3.82 17.29
N PRO A 43 -16.03 -2.67 16.95
CA PRO A 43 -15.59 -2.42 15.59
C PRO A 43 -14.56 -3.49 15.18
N SER A 44 -14.90 -4.27 14.14
CA SER A 44 -14.10 -5.41 13.66
C SER A 44 -12.79 -5.00 12.99
N LYS A 45 -12.68 -3.76 12.47
CA LYS A 45 -11.56 -3.33 11.61
C LYS A 45 -10.66 -2.25 12.24
N SER A 46 -9.35 -2.39 11.99
CA SER A 46 -8.26 -1.58 12.55
C SER A 46 -8.49 -0.07 12.41
N ARG A 47 -8.94 0.37 11.23
CA ARG A 47 -9.21 1.79 10.89
C ARG A 47 -10.32 2.41 11.73
N CYS A 48 -11.43 1.70 11.94
CA CYS A 48 -12.54 2.24 12.74
C CYS A 48 -12.13 2.40 14.20
N LYS A 49 -11.36 1.45 14.74
CA LYS A 49 -10.81 1.51 16.10
C LYS A 49 -9.87 2.71 16.28
N GLU A 50 -8.99 2.98 15.32
CA GLU A 50 -8.07 4.13 15.37
C GLU A 50 -8.85 5.46 15.45
N LYS A 51 -9.81 5.68 14.56
CA LYS A 51 -10.62 6.91 14.52
C LYS A 51 -11.47 7.08 15.77
N LEU A 52 -11.99 5.98 16.30
CA LEU A 52 -12.74 5.99 17.55
C LEU A 52 -11.87 6.38 18.75
N ASN A 53 -10.62 5.89 18.81
CA ASN A 53 -9.67 6.27 19.85
C ASN A 53 -9.29 7.75 19.77
N THR A 54 -9.02 8.26 18.56
CA THR A 54 -8.76 9.70 18.35
C THR A 54 -9.97 10.54 18.79
N LEU A 55 -11.19 10.12 18.43
CA LEU A 55 -12.41 10.80 18.84
C LEU A 55 -12.58 10.79 20.37
N ALA A 56 -12.26 9.69 21.05
CA ALA A 56 -12.37 9.60 22.51
C ALA A 56 -11.49 10.66 23.21
N ILE A 57 -10.26 10.85 22.73
CA ILE A 57 -9.34 11.89 23.21
C ILE A 57 -9.94 13.28 22.98
N SER A 58 -10.43 13.55 21.77
CA SER A 58 -11.05 14.85 21.44
C SER A 58 -12.27 15.16 22.31
N VAL A 59 -13.11 14.16 22.62
CA VAL A 59 -14.29 14.32 23.48
C VAL A 59 -13.90 14.68 24.91
N MET A 60 -12.90 13.99 25.48
CA MET A 60 -12.42 14.27 26.83
C MET A 60 -11.77 15.65 26.96
N ASN A 61 -11.08 16.10 25.90
CA ASN A 61 -10.50 17.44 25.84
C ASN A 61 -11.57 18.53 25.67
N GLN A 62 -12.60 18.27 24.87
CA GLN A 62 -13.69 19.22 24.64
C GLN A 62 -14.59 19.39 25.87
N TRP A 63 -14.82 18.30 26.61
CA TRP A 63 -15.69 18.28 27.79
C TRP A 63 -15.02 17.51 28.93
N PRO A 64 -14.34 18.22 29.86
CA PRO A 64 -13.73 17.59 31.03
C PRO A 64 -14.76 16.78 31.84
N GLY A 65 -14.43 15.51 32.11
CA GLY A 65 -15.32 14.58 32.83
C GLY A 65 -16.35 13.85 31.96
N VAL A 66 -16.44 14.15 30.66
CA VAL A 66 -17.32 13.45 29.72
C VAL A 66 -16.51 12.53 28.83
N LYS A 67 -16.86 11.24 28.82
CA LYS A 67 -16.29 10.21 27.94
C LYS A 67 -17.12 10.01 26.67
N LEU A 68 -16.47 9.48 25.63
CA LEU A 68 -17.14 8.97 24.43
C LEU A 68 -17.89 7.68 24.77
N ARG A 69 -19.11 7.54 24.26
CA ARG A 69 -19.97 6.38 24.49
C ARG A 69 -20.43 5.79 23.17
N VAL A 70 -20.14 4.51 22.94
CA VAL A 70 -20.62 3.77 21.76
C VAL A 70 -21.93 3.07 22.12
N THR A 71 -22.99 3.35 21.37
CA THR A 71 -24.28 2.68 21.51
C THR A 71 -24.34 1.40 20.71
N GLU A 72 -23.89 1.47 19.46
CA GLU A 72 -23.96 0.37 18.50
C GLU A 72 -22.68 0.34 17.68
N GLY A 73 -22.23 -0.86 17.32
CA GLY A 73 -20.98 -1.11 16.60
C GLY A 73 -21.22 -2.15 15.52
N TRP A 74 -20.69 -3.36 15.72
CA TRP A 74 -20.98 -4.47 14.82
C TRP A 74 -22.30 -5.13 15.20
N ASP A 75 -23.19 -5.33 14.22
CA ASP A 75 -24.50 -5.95 14.43
C ASP A 75 -24.61 -7.25 13.62
N GLU A 76 -25.19 -8.29 14.20
CA GLU A 76 -25.56 -9.53 13.50
C GLU A 76 -27.09 -9.72 13.41
N GLU A 77 -27.84 -8.96 14.21
CA GLU A 77 -29.26 -9.17 14.52
C GLU A 77 -30.20 -8.50 13.51
N GLY A 78 -29.66 -7.76 12.53
CA GLY A 78 -30.45 -7.26 11.41
C GLY A 78 -31.25 -6.00 11.73
N LYS A 79 -30.80 -5.18 12.69
CA LYS A 79 -31.53 -3.99 13.17
C LYS A 79 -31.40 -2.78 12.26
N HIS A 80 -30.50 -2.83 11.28
CA HIS A 80 -30.25 -1.75 10.33
C HIS A 80 -30.74 -2.07 8.91
N ALA A 81 -30.78 -1.06 8.03
CA ALA A 81 -31.04 -1.25 6.60
C ALA A 81 -30.12 -2.32 5.99
N THR A 82 -30.60 -3.05 4.98
CA THR A 82 -29.94 -4.25 4.42
C THR A 82 -28.51 -4.05 3.91
N ASP A 83 -28.11 -2.81 3.65
CA ASP A 83 -26.79 -2.39 3.16
C ASP A 83 -25.98 -1.60 4.20
N SER A 84 -26.35 -1.69 5.48
CA SER A 84 -25.68 -0.97 6.56
C SER A 84 -24.24 -1.43 6.79
N LEU A 85 -23.37 -0.44 7.02
CA LEU A 85 -21.96 -0.66 7.33
C LEU A 85 -21.71 -1.23 8.74
N HIS A 86 -22.74 -1.25 9.59
CA HIS A 86 -22.70 -1.93 10.89
C HIS A 86 -22.49 -3.44 10.73
N TYR A 87 -23.07 -4.07 9.70
CA TYR A 87 -22.89 -5.49 9.41
C TYR A 87 -21.44 -5.84 8.99
N GLU A 88 -20.68 -4.85 8.53
CA GLU A 88 -19.27 -5.02 8.14
C GLU A 88 -18.29 -4.58 9.25
N GLY A 89 -18.80 -4.15 10.41
CA GLY A 89 -17.99 -3.62 11.51
C GLY A 89 -17.23 -2.35 11.14
N ARG A 90 -17.75 -1.57 10.18
CA ARG A 90 -17.17 -0.33 9.66
C ARG A 90 -17.94 0.92 10.08
N ALA A 91 -18.99 0.77 10.87
CA ALA A 91 -19.77 1.86 11.42
C ALA A 91 -19.92 1.71 12.93
N VAL A 92 -20.13 2.85 13.58
CA VAL A 92 -20.39 2.98 15.01
C VAL A 92 -21.38 4.12 15.23
N ASP A 93 -22.31 3.90 16.13
CA ASP A 93 -23.20 4.94 16.62
C ASP A 93 -22.68 5.42 17.97
N VAL A 94 -22.47 6.73 18.07
CA VAL A 94 -21.80 7.34 19.20
C VAL A 94 -22.63 8.44 19.86
N THR A 95 -22.42 8.57 21.16
CA THR A 95 -23.03 9.55 22.06
C THR A 95 -21.99 10.05 23.06
N THR A 96 -22.30 11.09 23.81
CA THR A 96 -21.56 11.43 25.03
C THR A 96 -22.04 10.56 26.19
N SER A 97 -21.15 10.25 27.14
CA SER A 97 -21.45 9.44 28.34
C SER A 97 -22.55 10.03 29.23
N ASP A 98 -22.66 11.36 29.29
CA ASP A 98 -23.72 12.09 29.99
C ASP A 98 -25.05 12.14 29.22
N ARG A 99 -25.06 11.64 27.97
CA ARG A 99 -26.21 11.58 27.06
C ARG A 99 -26.87 12.94 26.80
N ASP A 100 -26.10 14.03 26.92
CA ASP A 100 -26.57 15.37 26.62
C ASP A 100 -26.64 15.60 25.09
N ARG A 101 -27.87 15.66 24.58
CA ARG A 101 -28.16 15.82 23.14
C ARG A 101 -27.72 17.18 22.59
N ALA A 102 -27.58 18.21 23.43
CA ALA A 102 -27.07 19.50 22.99
C ALA A 102 -25.60 19.40 22.52
N LYS A 103 -24.85 18.41 23.02
CA LYS A 103 -23.45 18.17 22.65
C LYS A 103 -23.30 17.45 21.30
N TYR A 104 -24.36 16.83 20.77
CA TYR A 104 -24.24 15.91 19.63
C TYR A 104 -23.83 16.60 18.33
N GLY A 105 -24.23 17.87 18.13
CA GLY A 105 -23.77 18.65 16.97
C GLY A 105 -22.25 18.85 16.97
N MET A 106 -21.69 19.20 18.14
CA MET A 106 -20.24 19.32 18.31
C MET A 106 -19.56 17.95 18.29
N LEU A 107 -20.17 16.91 18.85
CA LEU A 107 -19.65 15.54 18.78
C LEU A 107 -19.47 15.08 17.32
N ALA A 108 -20.45 15.37 16.46
CA ALA A 108 -20.35 15.07 15.02
C ALA A 108 -19.19 15.85 14.38
N ARG A 109 -18.99 17.11 14.75
CA ARG A 109 -17.84 17.89 14.28
C ARG A 109 -16.51 17.26 14.69
N LEU A 110 -16.38 16.86 15.96
CA LEU A 110 -15.17 16.18 16.46
C LEU A 110 -14.94 14.85 15.74
N ALA A 111 -15.99 14.13 15.36
CA ALA A 111 -15.86 12.89 14.58
C ALA A 111 -15.32 13.14 13.18
N VAL A 112 -15.72 14.24 12.53
CA VAL A 112 -15.13 14.65 11.24
C VAL A 112 -13.64 14.95 11.42
N GLU A 113 -13.26 15.69 12.46
CA GLU A 113 -11.87 16.05 12.74
C GLU A 113 -11.02 14.84 13.17
N ALA A 114 -11.62 13.86 13.85
CA ALA A 114 -10.98 12.59 14.16
C ALA A 114 -10.70 11.73 12.91
N GLY A 115 -11.27 12.09 11.76
CA GLY A 115 -10.98 11.47 10.46
C GLY A 115 -11.91 10.31 10.08
N PHE A 116 -13.13 10.29 10.59
CA PHE A 116 -14.18 9.41 10.05
C PHE A 116 -14.49 9.77 8.60
N ASP A 117 -14.71 8.76 7.75
CA ASP A 117 -14.92 8.98 6.31
C ASP A 117 -16.32 9.51 5.99
N TRP A 118 -17.29 9.17 6.84
CA TRP A 118 -18.64 9.69 6.78
C TRP A 118 -19.20 9.85 8.18
N VAL A 119 -19.79 11.02 8.46
CA VAL A 119 -20.41 11.36 9.73
C VAL A 119 -21.80 11.87 9.44
N TYR A 120 -22.80 11.27 10.08
CA TYR A 120 -24.19 11.60 9.87
C TYR A 120 -24.91 11.76 11.19
N TYR A 121 -25.60 12.88 11.31
CA TYR A 121 -26.55 13.09 12.38
C TYR A 121 -27.84 12.34 12.02
N GLU A 122 -27.80 11.01 12.18
CA GLU A 122 -28.87 10.10 11.74
C GLU A 122 -30.15 10.28 12.54
N SER A 123 -30.02 10.50 13.84
CA SER A 123 -31.15 10.63 14.73
C SER A 123 -30.86 11.60 15.86
N ARG A 124 -31.91 12.01 16.60
CA ARG A 124 -31.73 12.80 17.83
C ARG A 124 -31.10 12.02 18.99
N SER A 125 -30.83 10.73 18.82
CA SER A 125 -30.33 9.85 19.90
C SER A 125 -28.88 9.41 19.74
N HIS A 126 -28.26 9.57 18.57
CA HIS A 126 -26.86 9.24 18.32
C HIS A 126 -26.32 9.93 17.06
N ILE A 127 -24.99 9.93 16.94
CA ILE A 127 -24.28 10.28 15.71
C ILE A 127 -23.76 8.99 15.08
N HIS A 128 -24.09 8.78 13.80
CA HIS A 128 -23.55 7.68 13.03
C HIS A 128 -22.21 8.06 12.42
N CYS A 129 -21.21 7.22 12.61
CA CYS A 129 -19.87 7.42 12.09
C CYS A 129 -19.42 6.16 11.36
N SER A 130 -18.91 6.29 10.13
CA SER A 130 -18.41 5.15 9.38
C SER A 130 -17.10 5.43 8.66
N VAL A 131 -16.39 4.34 8.37
CA VAL A 131 -15.11 4.36 7.68
C VAL A 131 -15.18 3.60 6.36
N LYS A 132 -14.37 4.04 5.40
CA LYS A 132 -14.08 3.29 4.18
C LYS A 132 -13.51 1.91 4.51
N SER A 133 -13.79 0.92 3.66
CA SER A 133 -13.12 -0.38 3.78
C SER A 133 -11.63 -0.21 3.49
N GLU A 134 -10.78 -1.00 4.15
CA GLU A 134 -9.34 -1.03 3.86
C GLU A 134 -9.06 -1.27 2.36
N SER A 135 -9.90 -2.09 1.71
CA SER A 135 -9.91 -2.33 0.26
C SER A 135 -10.27 -1.11 -0.58
N SER A 136 -11.14 -0.20 -0.11
CA SER A 136 -11.50 1.02 -0.85
C SER A 136 -10.47 2.15 -0.74
N SER A 137 -9.65 2.18 0.33
CA SER A 137 -8.41 2.97 0.37
C SER A 137 -7.34 2.39 -0.55
N ALA A 138 -7.20 1.06 -0.57
CA ALA A 138 -6.30 0.35 -1.50
C ALA A 138 -6.75 0.40 -2.96
N GLY A 139 -8.00 0.81 -3.23
CA GLY A 139 -8.48 1.04 -4.59
C GLY A 139 -8.04 2.36 -5.19
N LYS A 140 -7.42 3.28 -4.41
CA LYS A 140 -6.91 4.57 -4.90
C LYS A 140 -5.40 4.57 -5.08
N SER A 141 -4.67 3.86 -4.22
CA SER A 141 -3.23 3.67 -4.35
C SER A 141 -2.94 2.18 -4.52
N GLY A 142 -2.20 1.82 -5.56
CA GLY A 142 -1.62 0.48 -5.64
C GLY A 142 -0.77 0.21 -4.39
N GLY A 143 -0.47 -1.06 -4.13
CA GLY A 143 0.45 -1.43 -3.06
C GLY A 143 1.79 -0.72 -3.19
N CYS A 144 2.31 -0.31 -2.03
CA CYS A 144 3.48 0.54 -1.89
C CYS A 144 4.47 -0.06 -0.86
N PHE A 145 5.66 0.52 -0.85
CA PHE A 145 6.70 0.37 0.17
C PHE A 145 6.95 1.73 0.84
N PRO A 146 7.45 1.77 2.09
CA PRO A 146 7.80 3.02 2.74
C PRO A 146 9.07 3.62 2.11
N GLY A 147 9.25 4.94 2.22
CA GLY A 147 10.42 5.62 1.64
C GLY A 147 11.76 5.18 2.22
N THR A 148 11.74 4.66 3.45
CA THR A 148 12.92 4.17 4.18
C THR A 148 13.38 2.78 3.76
N SER A 149 12.55 2.02 3.03
CA SER A 149 12.95 0.73 2.47
C SER A 149 13.99 0.91 1.36
N THR A 150 14.80 -0.11 1.12
CA THR A 150 15.98 -0.02 0.24
C THR A 150 15.91 -0.99 -0.93
N ALA A 151 16.53 -0.61 -2.06
CA ALA A 151 16.75 -1.48 -3.20
C ALA A 151 18.25 -1.57 -3.51
N LEU A 152 18.72 -2.77 -3.91
CA LEU A 152 20.09 -2.98 -4.36
C LEU A 152 20.21 -2.57 -5.83
N THR A 153 21.10 -1.64 -6.15
CA THR A 153 21.36 -1.19 -7.52
C THR A 153 22.46 -2.03 -8.19
N ALA A 154 22.52 -2.00 -9.52
CA ALA A 154 23.46 -2.81 -10.33
C ALA A 154 24.94 -2.47 -10.10
N ASP A 155 25.23 -1.26 -9.63
CA ASP A 155 26.54 -0.79 -9.17
C ASP A 155 26.87 -1.21 -7.72
N GLY A 156 25.99 -1.98 -7.08
CA GLY A 156 26.20 -2.56 -5.74
C GLY A 156 25.81 -1.65 -4.58
N ARG A 157 25.29 -0.44 -4.84
CA ARG A 157 24.79 0.46 -3.79
C ARG A 157 23.43 -0.01 -3.27
N ARG A 158 23.11 0.36 -2.04
CA ARG A 158 21.75 0.27 -1.51
C ARG A 158 21.17 1.67 -1.47
N VAL A 159 20.07 1.88 -2.20
CA VAL A 159 19.43 3.19 -2.33
C VAL A 159 18.06 3.12 -1.66
N ALA A 160 17.72 4.15 -0.88
CA ALA A 160 16.39 4.28 -0.31
C ALA A 160 15.34 4.49 -1.41
N LEU A 161 14.15 3.91 -1.29
CA LEU A 161 13.10 4.06 -2.30
C LEU A 161 12.65 5.51 -2.46
N ALA A 162 12.83 6.36 -1.44
CA ALA A 162 12.60 7.79 -1.53
C ALA A 162 13.55 8.51 -2.51
N GLU A 163 14.77 7.99 -2.65
CA GLU A 163 15.87 8.53 -3.46
C GLU A 163 16.00 7.86 -4.82
N LEU A 164 15.36 6.69 -5.00
CA LEU A 164 15.40 5.91 -6.22
C LEU A 164 14.95 6.72 -7.45
N GLN A 165 15.76 6.68 -8.51
CA GLN A 165 15.54 7.46 -9.73
C GLN A 165 15.10 6.58 -10.90
N LEU A 166 14.38 7.18 -11.85
CA LEU A 166 14.08 6.54 -13.13
C LEU A 166 15.38 6.27 -13.89
N GLY A 167 15.46 5.10 -14.52
CA GLY A 167 16.65 4.66 -15.25
C GLY A 167 17.67 3.91 -14.40
N GLU A 168 17.58 3.97 -13.07
CA GLU A 168 18.42 3.12 -12.22
C GLU A 168 18.04 1.65 -12.40
N ARG A 169 19.04 0.77 -12.40
CA ARG A 169 18.85 -0.68 -12.49
C ARG A 169 18.94 -1.29 -11.11
N VAL A 170 17.85 -1.89 -10.65
CA VAL A 170 17.71 -2.47 -9.32
C VAL A 170 17.54 -3.98 -9.39
N ALA A 171 17.89 -4.67 -8.31
CA ALA A 171 17.69 -6.10 -8.17
C ALA A 171 16.21 -6.44 -8.30
N ALA A 172 15.91 -7.44 -9.12
CA ALA A 172 14.58 -7.93 -9.44
C ALA A 172 14.60 -9.46 -9.57
N LEU A 173 13.41 -10.05 -9.53
CA LEU A 173 13.19 -11.48 -9.69
C LEU A 173 12.70 -11.76 -11.10
N ASP A 174 13.52 -12.40 -11.92
CA ASP A 174 13.02 -13.02 -13.16
C ASP A 174 12.09 -14.16 -12.78
N SER A 175 10.80 -13.98 -13.06
CA SER A 175 9.76 -14.94 -12.68
C SER A 175 9.77 -16.22 -13.53
N ALA A 176 10.43 -16.20 -14.70
CA ALA A 176 10.57 -17.38 -15.55
C ALA A 176 11.71 -18.28 -15.07
N THR A 177 12.82 -17.70 -14.62
CA THR A 177 14.01 -18.46 -14.19
C THR A 177 14.19 -18.55 -12.68
N ASN A 178 13.41 -17.79 -11.90
CA ASN A 178 13.59 -17.59 -10.45
C ASN A 178 15.01 -17.14 -10.08
N ARG A 179 15.61 -16.30 -10.93
CA ARG A 179 16.95 -15.76 -10.72
C ARG A 179 16.91 -14.28 -10.43
N LEU A 180 17.93 -13.83 -9.71
CA LEU A 180 18.17 -12.41 -9.51
C LEU A 180 18.68 -11.79 -10.82
N VAL A 181 18.04 -10.72 -11.25
CA VAL A 181 18.43 -9.91 -12.41
C VAL A 181 18.43 -8.43 -12.04
N PHE A 182 19.17 -7.60 -12.76
CA PHE A 182 19.11 -6.14 -12.58
C PHE A 182 18.20 -5.52 -13.64
N SER A 183 17.03 -5.08 -13.20
CA SER A 183 15.99 -4.50 -14.05
C SER A 183 15.87 -3.00 -13.86
N GLU A 184 15.60 -2.30 -14.94
CA GLU A 184 15.52 -0.83 -14.94
C GLU A 184 14.20 -0.34 -14.35
N VAL A 185 14.26 0.68 -13.50
CA VAL A 185 13.10 1.43 -13.00
C VAL A 185 12.59 2.33 -14.11
N ILE A 186 11.40 2.02 -14.63
CA ILE A 186 10.79 2.70 -15.77
C ILE A 186 9.68 3.68 -15.37
N GLY A 187 9.26 3.65 -14.11
CA GLY A 187 8.20 4.51 -13.60
C GLY A 187 7.96 4.32 -12.11
N PHE A 188 7.07 5.14 -11.56
CA PHE A 188 6.46 4.93 -10.25
C PHE A 188 4.95 4.87 -10.46
N ILE A 189 4.31 3.78 -10.04
CA ILE A 189 2.85 3.60 -10.10
C ILE A 189 2.17 4.56 -9.12
N ASP A 190 2.77 4.75 -7.96
CA ASP A 190 2.36 5.70 -6.92
C ASP A 190 3.62 6.25 -6.23
N ARG A 191 3.60 7.53 -5.89
CA ARG A 191 4.67 8.23 -5.18
C ARG A 191 4.08 9.34 -4.32
N ALA A 192 3.81 9.04 -3.06
CA ALA A 192 3.32 10.01 -2.08
C ALA A 192 4.37 10.24 -1.00
N THR A 193 5.12 11.34 -1.09
CA THR A 193 6.34 11.60 -0.29
C THR A 193 6.05 11.93 1.18
N ALA A 194 4.97 12.68 1.46
CA ALA A 194 4.58 13.13 2.79
C ALA A 194 3.36 12.40 3.38
N GLU A 195 2.83 11.38 2.69
CA GLU A 195 1.64 10.67 3.16
C GLU A 195 2.05 9.59 4.18
N ARG A 196 1.38 9.58 5.35
CA ARG A 196 1.53 8.49 6.32
C ARG A 196 0.57 7.36 5.97
N ARG A 197 1.12 6.16 5.74
CA ARG A 197 0.35 4.97 5.39
C ARG A 197 0.66 3.81 6.33
N GLN A 198 -0.32 2.91 6.45
CA GLN A 198 -0.16 1.66 7.18
C GLN A 198 0.55 0.62 6.30
N PHE A 199 1.56 -0.03 6.86
CA PHE A 199 2.34 -1.09 6.24
C PHE A 199 2.35 -2.31 7.16
N LEU A 200 2.41 -3.50 6.56
CA LEU A 200 2.79 -4.73 7.23
C LEU A 200 4.32 -4.82 7.26
N ARG A 201 4.88 -5.09 8.43
CA ARG A 201 6.28 -5.45 8.65
C ARG A 201 6.35 -6.96 8.83
N LEU A 202 6.86 -7.64 7.81
CA LEU A 202 7.13 -9.07 7.83
C LEU A 202 8.56 -9.27 8.33
N ARG A 203 8.76 -9.94 9.46
CA ARG A 203 10.10 -10.28 9.98
C ARG A 203 10.46 -11.70 9.59
N LEU A 204 11.66 -11.91 9.08
CA LEU A 204 12.12 -13.19 8.55
C LEU A 204 13.21 -13.81 9.43
N GLY A 205 13.43 -15.12 9.27
CA GLY A 205 14.34 -15.92 10.11
C GLY A 205 15.78 -15.40 10.24
N SER A 206 16.31 -14.68 9.25
CA SER A 206 17.64 -14.09 9.25
C SER A 206 17.73 -12.72 9.91
N GLY A 207 16.61 -12.18 10.41
CA GLY A 207 16.50 -10.81 10.91
C GLY A 207 16.21 -9.77 9.83
N LYS A 208 16.14 -10.19 8.55
CA LYS A 208 15.62 -9.33 7.47
C LYS A 208 14.15 -8.99 7.72
N GLN A 209 13.73 -7.84 7.20
CA GLN A 209 12.35 -7.38 7.30
C GLN A 209 11.89 -6.80 5.97
N LEU A 210 10.63 -7.03 5.62
CA LEU A 210 9.99 -6.41 4.47
C LEU A 210 8.80 -5.58 4.95
N LYS A 211 8.77 -4.30 4.58
CA LYS A 211 7.68 -3.37 4.91
C LYS A 211 6.90 -3.04 3.65
N LEU A 212 5.60 -3.35 3.63
CA LEU A 212 4.77 -3.21 2.44
C LEU A 212 3.29 -3.03 2.82
N THR A 213 2.50 -2.37 1.99
CA THR A 213 1.06 -2.26 2.23
C THR A 213 0.37 -3.63 2.17
N ALA A 214 -0.75 -3.80 2.88
CA ALA A 214 -1.55 -5.04 2.91
C ALA A 214 -1.90 -5.63 1.52
N THR A 215 -2.03 -4.77 0.50
CA THR A 215 -2.37 -5.15 -0.87
C THR A 215 -1.17 -5.39 -1.78
N HIS A 216 0.08 -5.21 -1.32
CA HIS A 216 1.21 -5.56 -2.16
C HIS A 216 1.26 -7.07 -2.39
N LEU A 217 1.70 -7.48 -3.58
CA LEU A 217 1.88 -8.88 -3.92
C LEU A 217 3.31 -9.35 -3.64
N VAL A 218 3.42 -10.50 -2.96
CA VAL A 218 4.70 -11.14 -2.63
C VAL A 218 4.69 -12.62 -3.03
N PRO A 219 5.82 -13.16 -3.55
CA PRO A 219 5.95 -14.57 -3.85
C PRO A 219 6.08 -15.39 -2.56
N VAL A 220 5.19 -16.36 -2.38
CA VAL A 220 5.16 -17.30 -1.26
C VAL A 220 5.35 -18.74 -1.78
N GLN A 221 6.25 -19.48 -1.12
CA GLN A 221 6.57 -20.85 -1.53
C GLN A 221 5.31 -21.73 -1.54
N GLY A 222 5.07 -22.43 -2.65
CA GLY A 222 3.93 -23.34 -2.80
C GLY A 222 2.55 -22.67 -2.97
N ARG A 223 2.47 -21.34 -2.83
CA ARG A 223 1.22 -20.56 -2.97
C ARG A 223 1.25 -19.55 -4.12
N GLY A 224 2.40 -19.42 -4.80
CA GLY A 224 2.58 -18.45 -5.88
C GLY A 224 2.65 -17.04 -5.33
N THR A 225 2.17 -16.06 -6.11
CA THR A 225 2.17 -14.65 -5.71
C THR A 225 0.87 -14.34 -4.98
N VAL A 226 0.94 -13.82 -3.75
CA VAL A 226 -0.24 -13.54 -2.89
C VAL A 226 -0.18 -12.14 -2.30
N PHE A 227 -1.33 -11.61 -1.90
CA PHE A 227 -1.41 -10.37 -1.12
C PHE A 227 -0.69 -10.48 0.22
N ALA A 228 0.00 -9.42 0.63
CA ALA A 228 0.76 -9.34 1.87
C ALA A 228 -0.10 -9.61 3.12
N ALA A 229 -1.35 -9.14 3.13
CA ALA A 229 -2.28 -9.42 4.22
C ALA A 229 -2.71 -10.89 4.33
N ARG A 230 -2.42 -11.73 3.33
CA ARG A 230 -2.64 -13.19 3.38
C ARG A 230 -1.38 -13.96 3.80
N VAL A 231 -0.27 -13.26 4.06
CA VAL A 231 0.96 -13.85 4.60
C VAL A 231 0.78 -14.04 6.10
N SER A 232 1.13 -15.23 6.59
CA SER A 232 1.10 -15.58 8.00
C SER A 232 2.47 -16.10 8.46
N PRO A 233 2.79 -16.04 9.77
CA PRO A 233 3.96 -16.73 10.30
C PRO A 233 3.99 -18.20 9.86
N GLY A 234 5.16 -18.68 9.46
CA GLY A 234 5.36 -19.99 8.85
C GLY A 234 5.35 -20.00 7.31
N ASP A 235 4.77 -18.98 6.66
CA ASP A 235 4.94 -18.81 5.21
C ASP A 235 6.41 -18.52 4.86
N ARG A 236 6.85 -18.91 3.67
CA ARG A 236 8.23 -18.71 3.22
C ARG A 236 8.29 -17.73 2.04
N LEU A 237 9.10 -16.69 2.18
CA LEU A 237 9.34 -15.65 1.18
C LEU A 237 10.71 -15.83 0.53
N LEU A 238 10.84 -15.33 -0.70
CA LEU A 238 12.09 -15.43 -1.45
C LEU A 238 13.01 -14.26 -1.11
N VAL A 239 14.20 -14.56 -0.58
CA VAL A 239 15.18 -13.56 -0.13
C VAL A 239 16.51 -13.72 -0.83
N GLN A 240 17.24 -12.62 -0.98
CA GLN A 240 18.63 -12.64 -1.41
C GLN A 240 19.53 -13.16 -0.29
N SER A 241 20.27 -14.24 -0.58
CA SER A 241 21.28 -14.79 0.30
C SER A 241 22.60 -14.05 0.12
N HIS A 242 23.16 -13.51 1.20
CA HIS A 242 24.56 -13.13 1.26
C HIS A 242 25.33 -14.31 1.82
N ASN A 243 26.07 -15.05 0.99
CA ASN A 243 27.12 -15.91 1.51
C ASN A 243 28.26 -15.00 1.97
N SER A 244 28.38 -14.82 3.29
CA SER A 244 29.46 -14.04 3.94
C SER A 244 30.83 -14.73 3.87
N SER A 245 31.16 -15.35 2.74
CA SER A 245 32.40 -16.11 2.54
C SER A 245 32.86 -16.03 1.09
N SER A 246 33.23 -14.83 0.65
CA SER A 246 34.16 -14.66 -0.47
C SER A 246 34.92 -13.34 -0.35
N SER A 247 35.74 -13.25 0.68
CA SER A 247 37.02 -12.53 0.62
C SER A 247 37.93 -13.22 -0.40
N SER A 248 37.65 -13.03 -1.68
CA SER A 248 38.61 -13.28 -2.76
C SER A 248 38.01 -12.74 -4.05
N SER A 249 38.68 -11.72 -4.58
CA SER A 249 38.69 -11.35 -5.99
C SER A 249 38.49 -12.57 -6.91
N SER A 250 37.28 -12.71 -7.45
CA SER A 250 37.06 -13.57 -8.60
C SER A 250 36.04 -12.90 -9.51
N THR A 251 36.57 -12.23 -10.52
CA THR A 251 35.91 -11.92 -11.78
C THR A 251 35.28 -13.22 -12.32
N ASN A 252 33.99 -13.41 -12.07
CA ASN A 252 32.99 -14.15 -12.87
C ASN A 252 31.83 -14.62 -11.97
N GLY A 253 30.71 -13.88 -12.00
CA GLY A 253 29.38 -14.40 -11.68
C GLY A 253 29.21 -15.12 -10.33
N ALA A 254 29.60 -14.49 -9.21
CA ALA A 254 29.12 -14.90 -7.90
C ALA A 254 27.60 -14.79 -7.90
N SER A 255 26.93 -15.93 -8.10
CA SER A 255 25.48 -16.02 -8.18
C SER A 255 24.93 -15.60 -6.82
N GLN A 256 24.43 -14.37 -6.71
CA GLN A 256 23.64 -13.92 -5.58
C GLN A 256 22.40 -14.82 -5.52
N ALA A 257 22.52 -15.91 -4.76
CA ALA A 257 21.52 -16.96 -4.73
C ALA A 257 20.28 -16.46 -3.98
N LEU A 258 19.11 -16.78 -4.52
CA LEU A 258 17.85 -16.59 -3.83
C LEU A 258 17.53 -17.83 -3.01
N ARG A 259 17.02 -17.62 -1.79
CA ARG A 259 16.60 -18.71 -0.90
C ARG A 259 15.23 -18.42 -0.31
N TRP A 260 14.52 -19.47 0.06
CA TRP A 260 13.24 -19.37 0.75
C TRP A 260 13.44 -19.28 2.25
N GLU A 261 12.92 -18.22 2.86
CA GLU A 261 13.08 -17.94 4.28
C GLU A 261 11.72 -17.75 4.96
N GLU A 262 11.59 -18.30 6.17
CA GLU A 262 10.35 -18.29 6.93
C GLU A 262 10.04 -16.92 7.53
N VAL A 263 8.78 -16.53 7.45
CA VAL A 263 8.21 -15.37 8.14
C VAL A 263 7.95 -15.77 9.59
N LEU A 264 8.59 -15.08 10.52
CA LEU A 264 8.43 -15.32 11.96
C LEU A 264 7.29 -14.50 12.55
N ASP A 265 7.09 -13.28 12.05
CA ASP A 265 6.15 -12.32 12.63
C ASP A 265 5.60 -11.36 11.57
N VAL A 266 4.38 -10.88 11.80
CA VAL A 266 3.66 -9.93 10.95
C VAL A 266 3.06 -8.84 11.82
N GLU A 267 3.60 -7.64 11.72
CA GLU A 267 3.23 -6.49 12.55
C GLU A 267 2.69 -5.33 11.69
N LEU A 268 1.67 -4.61 12.16
CA LEU A 268 1.21 -3.40 11.50
C LEU A 268 2.01 -2.19 11.98
N VAL A 269 2.58 -1.42 11.05
CA VAL A 269 3.37 -0.22 11.33
C VAL A 269 2.89 0.96 10.52
N LEU A 270 3.02 2.16 11.07
CA LEU A 270 2.66 3.41 10.40
C LEU A 270 3.94 4.16 10.01
N GLU A 271 4.17 4.33 8.72
CA GLU A 271 5.38 4.96 8.18
C GLU A 271 5.00 6.10 7.23
N GLU A 272 5.92 7.05 7.06
CA GLU A 272 5.78 8.17 6.14
C GLU A 272 6.39 7.83 4.77
N GLY A 273 5.73 8.29 3.72
CA GLY A 273 6.15 8.05 2.35
C GLY A 273 5.61 6.73 1.82
N ALA A 274 5.07 6.75 0.61
CA ALA A 274 4.58 5.57 -0.09
C ALA A 274 5.06 5.56 -1.53
N TYR A 275 5.83 4.53 -1.88
CA TYR A 275 6.51 4.41 -3.17
C TYR A 275 6.18 3.06 -3.80
N ALA A 276 5.73 3.08 -5.05
CA ALA A 276 5.46 1.90 -5.85
C ALA A 276 6.30 1.93 -7.14
N PRO A 277 7.61 1.65 -7.07
CA PRO A 277 8.47 1.62 -8.25
C PRO A 277 8.04 0.52 -9.21
N LEU A 278 8.09 0.83 -10.50
CA LEU A 278 7.81 -0.10 -11.60
C LEU A 278 9.10 -0.40 -12.35
N THR A 279 9.52 -1.66 -12.33
CA THR A 279 10.66 -2.13 -13.13
C THR A 279 10.20 -2.68 -14.48
N ALA A 280 11.12 -2.81 -15.43
CA ALA A 280 10.84 -3.47 -16.71
C ALA A 280 10.43 -4.95 -16.54
N GLU A 281 10.93 -5.60 -15.48
CA GLU A 281 10.63 -7.00 -15.12
C GLU A 281 9.25 -7.14 -14.43
N GLY A 282 8.76 -6.08 -13.77
CA GLY A 282 7.53 -6.12 -12.99
C GLY A 282 7.68 -6.78 -11.61
N THR A 283 8.92 -7.02 -11.19
CA THR A 283 9.31 -7.44 -9.83
C THR A 283 10.50 -6.58 -9.38
N LEU A 284 10.75 -6.58 -8.07
CA LEU A 284 11.92 -5.96 -7.47
C LEU A 284 12.26 -6.65 -6.15
N LEU A 285 13.49 -6.47 -5.67
CA LEU A 285 13.87 -6.84 -4.32
C LEU A 285 13.92 -5.59 -3.46
N VAL A 286 13.11 -5.57 -2.40
CA VAL A 286 13.06 -4.50 -1.40
C VAL A 286 13.55 -5.08 -0.08
N ASP A 287 14.51 -4.42 0.56
CA ASP A 287 15.14 -4.89 1.80
C ASP A 287 15.61 -6.37 1.67
N ASP A 288 16.12 -6.71 0.48
CA ASP A 288 16.55 -8.05 0.04
C ASP A 288 15.46 -9.12 -0.09
N VAL A 289 14.20 -8.76 -0.01
CA VAL A 289 13.06 -9.67 -0.17
C VAL A 289 12.36 -9.39 -1.50
N ALA A 290 12.09 -10.43 -2.28
CA ALA A 290 11.42 -10.30 -3.56
C ALA A 290 9.96 -9.88 -3.37
N ALA A 291 9.50 -8.95 -4.20
CA ALA A 291 8.12 -8.50 -4.26
C ALA A 291 7.73 -8.18 -5.71
N SER A 292 6.43 -8.21 -6.01
CA SER A 292 5.92 -7.72 -7.28
C SER A 292 5.95 -6.18 -7.31
N CYS A 293 6.03 -5.57 -8.49
CA CYS A 293 5.73 -4.13 -8.64
C CYS A 293 4.22 -3.86 -8.65
N TYR A 294 3.39 -4.90 -8.73
CA TYR A 294 1.93 -4.80 -8.84
C TYR A 294 1.25 -5.23 -7.54
N ALA A 295 0.02 -4.75 -7.34
CA ALA A 295 -0.62 -4.86 -6.04
C ALA A 295 -2.16 -4.79 -6.05
N VAL A 296 -2.78 -4.86 -7.22
CA VAL A 296 -4.26 -4.73 -7.33
C VAL A 296 -4.91 -6.00 -7.87
N VAL A 297 -4.18 -6.81 -8.62
CA VAL A 297 -4.73 -8.00 -9.27
C VAL A 297 -3.90 -9.20 -8.85
N ASP A 298 -4.55 -10.26 -8.34
CA ASP A 298 -3.95 -11.54 -7.89
C ASP A 298 -3.27 -12.35 -9.03
N SER A 299 -2.93 -11.70 -10.14
CA SER A 299 -2.22 -12.26 -11.29
C SER A 299 -1.16 -11.27 -11.77
N GLN A 300 0.09 -11.58 -11.48
CA GLN A 300 1.25 -10.82 -11.96
C GLN A 300 1.28 -10.78 -13.48
N SER A 301 0.96 -11.89 -14.18
CA SER A 301 0.96 -11.93 -15.64
C SER A 301 -0.07 -10.98 -16.26
N LEU A 302 -1.26 -10.88 -15.67
CA LEU A 302 -2.31 -9.96 -16.12
C LEU A 302 -1.92 -8.51 -15.86
N ALA A 303 -1.47 -8.19 -14.64
CA ALA A 303 -0.99 -6.85 -14.32
C ALA A 303 0.17 -6.45 -15.24
N HIS A 304 1.12 -7.36 -15.45
CA HIS A 304 2.23 -7.16 -16.36
C HIS A 304 1.73 -6.88 -17.78
N ALA A 305 0.83 -7.69 -18.34
CA ALA A 305 0.25 -7.46 -19.66
C ALA A 305 -0.42 -6.07 -19.77
N CYS A 306 -1.16 -5.62 -18.75
CA CYS A 306 -1.77 -4.28 -18.72
C CYS A 306 -0.72 -3.17 -18.76
N PHE A 307 0.45 -3.36 -18.16
CA PHE A 307 1.56 -2.39 -18.22
C PHE A 307 2.51 -2.60 -19.42
N LEU A 308 2.16 -3.46 -20.38
CA LEU A 308 2.97 -3.69 -21.59
C LEU A 308 3.11 -2.41 -22.46
N PRO A 309 2.06 -1.59 -22.69
CA PRO A 309 2.20 -0.37 -23.51
C PRO A 309 3.21 0.62 -22.93
N LEU A 310 3.20 0.81 -21.60
CA LEU A 310 4.16 1.69 -20.91
C LEU A 310 5.60 1.17 -21.07
N ARG A 311 5.78 -0.16 -21.00
CA ARG A 311 7.09 -0.82 -21.17
C ARG A 311 7.59 -0.74 -22.61
N LEU A 312 6.70 -0.90 -23.59
CA LEU A 312 7.05 -0.74 -24.99
C LEU A 312 7.43 0.71 -25.30
N TRP A 313 6.69 1.68 -24.76
CA TRP A 313 7.02 3.10 -24.88
C TRP A 313 8.39 3.42 -24.31
N ALA A 314 8.70 2.94 -23.10
CA ALA A 314 10.01 3.11 -22.48
C ALA A 314 11.16 2.47 -23.29
N ARG A 315 10.90 1.33 -23.95
CA ARG A 315 11.87 0.70 -24.88
C ARG A 315 12.06 1.51 -26.15
N LEU A 316 10.97 2.02 -26.73
CA LEU A 316 10.98 2.80 -27.97
C LEU A 316 11.63 4.18 -27.78
N SER A 317 11.29 4.91 -26.71
CA SER A 317 11.87 6.23 -26.44
C SER A 317 13.39 6.18 -26.31
N ARG A 318 13.94 5.08 -25.79
CA ARG A 318 15.39 4.84 -25.76
C ARG A 318 15.97 4.46 -27.12
N GLY A 319 15.22 3.70 -27.93
CA GLY A 319 15.58 3.44 -29.32
C GLY A 319 15.73 4.74 -30.12
N PHE A 320 14.81 5.67 -29.94
CA PHE A 320 14.86 7.00 -30.56
C PHE A 320 16.02 7.85 -30.01
N ALA A 321 16.22 7.91 -28.68
CA ALA A 321 17.36 8.63 -28.11
C ALA A 321 18.73 8.07 -28.56
N SER A 322 18.83 6.75 -28.76
CA SER A 322 20.04 6.11 -29.29
C SER A 322 20.23 6.39 -30.79
N LEU A 323 19.14 6.46 -31.56
CA LEU A 323 19.16 6.79 -32.98
C LEU A 323 19.50 8.26 -33.22
N GLU A 324 19.00 9.19 -32.40
CA GLU A 324 19.34 10.61 -32.44
C GLU A 324 20.83 10.86 -32.14
N HIS A 325 21.41 10.11 -31.20
CA HIS A 325 22.85 10.15 -30.91
C HIS A 325 23.67 9.52 -32.06
N TYR A 326 23.15 8.48 -32.73
CA TYR A 326 23.82 7.83 -33.87
C TYR A 326 23.74 8.66 -35.17
N LEU A 327 22.66 9.41 -35.36
CA LEU A 327 22.45 10.33 -36.49
C LEU A 327 23.11 11.70 -36.29
N GLY A 328 23.77 11.94 -35.15
CA GLY A 328 24.53 13.17 -34.89
C GLY A 328 23.69 14.43 -34.76
N LEU A 329 22.40 14.31 -34.41
CA LEU A 329 21.47 15.43 -34.26
C LEU A 329 21.61 16.17 -32.92
N VAL A 330 22.48 15.69 -32.03
CA VAL A 330 22.85 16.32 -30.75
C VAL A 330 24.36 16.57 -30.74
N PRO A 331 24.86 17.78 -30.41
CA PRO A 331 26.30 18.05 -30.45
C PRO A 331 27.04 17.24 -29.38
N SER A 332 27.97 16.38 -29.81
CA SER A 332 28.94 15.71 -28.94
C SER A 332 29.86 16.75 -28.30
N ARG A 333 29.66 17.04 -27.01
CA ARG A 333 30.51 17.95 -26.24
C ARG A 333 31.87 17.26 -26.02
N ARG A 334 32.84 17.63 -26.85
CA ARG A 334 34.25 17.22 -26.78
C ARG A 334 34.84 17.71 -25.45
N LYS A 335 35.40 16.79 -24.66
CA LYS A 335 36.05 17.08 -23.38
C LYS A 335 37.56 17.09 -23.63
N ASP A 336 38.10 18.26 -23.96
CA ASP A 336 39.55 18.48 -24.01
C ASP A 336 39.99 19.15 -22.69
N ASP A 337 41.10 18.66 -22.15
CA ASP A 337 41.68 18.91 -20.83
C ASP A 337 42.91 19.83 -20.95
N TYR A 338 42.96 20.95 -20.21
CA TYR A 338 44.11 21.51 -19.43
C TYR A 338 43.89 22.99 -19.02
N GLY A 339 44.19 23.33 -17.75
CA GLY A 339 44.74 24.64 -17.37
C GLY A 339 43.89 25.60 -16.51
N ASP A 340 44.08 25.50 -15.18
CA ASP A 340 44.22 26.53 -14.12
C ASP A 340 43.33 27.81 -14.02
N ASP A 341 43.20 28.25 -12.77
CA ASP A 341 42.80 29.57 -12.23
C ASP A 341 41.31 29.91 -11.96
N ASN A 342 40.96 29.79 -10.67
CA ASN A 342 40.15 30.69 -9.83
C ASN A 342 39.03 31.54 -10.48
N GLU A 343 37.76 31.19 -10.21
CA GLU A 343 36.77 32.12 -9.64
C GLU A 343 35.46 31.38 -9.27
N LEU A 344 35.08 31.47 -8.00
CA LEU A 344 33.78 31.02 -7.48
C LEU A 344 32.64 31.85 -8.10
N LYS A 345 32.02 31.31 -9.16
CA LYS A 345 30.63 31.61 -9.52
C LYS A 345 29.92 30.31 -9.87
N SER A 346 29.11 29.85 -8.93
CA SER A 346 28.12 28.79 -9.10
C SER A 346 27.08 29.25 -10.14
N ASN A 347 27.36 28.98 -11.41
CA ASN A 347 26.34 28.98 -12.44
C ASN A 347 25.82 27.54 -12.53
N GLU A 348 24.63 27.34 -11.98
CA GLU A 348 23.77 26.19 -12.26
C GLU A 348 23.64 26.05 -13.79
N VAL A 349 24.31 25.04 -14.33
CA VAL A 349 24.04 24.56 -15.68
C VAL A 349 22.81 23.67 -15.56
N ASP A 350 21.67 24.26 -15.91
CA ASP A 350 20.38 23.62 -16.14
C ASP A 350 20.51 22.56 -17.24
N ASP A 351 20.84 21.34 -16.84
CA ASP A 351 20.92 20.17 -17.71
C ASP A 351 19.49 19.60 -17.81
N GLY A 352 18.78 19.97 -18.88
CA GLY A 352 17.34 19.81 -19.14
C GLY A 352 16.75 18.40 -19.13
N ARG A 353 17.00 17.60 -18.09
CA ARG A 353 16.28 16.37 -17.73
C ARG A 353 15.39 16.61 -16.52
N HIS A 354 14.50 17.60 -16.62
CA HIS A 354 13.43 17.79 -15.66
C HIS A 354 12.31 16.75 -15.90
N TRP A 355 12.62 15.47 -15.67
CA TRP A 355 11.58 14.46 -15.47
C TRP A 355 10.94 14.78 -14.12
N SER A 356 9.86 15.55 -14.17
CA SER A 356 9.04 16.00 -13.05
C SER A 356 9.01 14.95 -11.94
N ARG A 357 9.31 15.38 -10.71
CA ARG A 357 9.11 14.65 -9.45
C ARG A 357 7.60 14.34 -9.33
N GLN A 358 7.12 13.34 -10.08
CA GLN A 358 5.70 13.02 -10.16
C GLN A 358 5.24 12.56 -8.79
N GLU A 359 4.40 13.37 -8.15
CA GLU A 359 3.73 13.01 -6.91
C GLU A 359 2.32 12.49 -7.22
N GLY A 360 1.91 11.48 -6.46
CA GLY A 360 0.64 10.77 -6.63
C GLY A 360 0.72 9.57 -7.57
N VAL A 361 -0.46 9.08 -7.95
CA VAL A 361 -0.63 7.89 -8.77
C VAL A 361 -0.45 8.24 -10.25
N HIS A 362 0.39 7.47 -10.96
CA HIS A 362 0.64 7.69 -12.37
C HIS A 362 -0.66 7.63 -13.18
N TRP A 363 -0.86 8.58 -14.12
CA TRP A 363 -2.13 8.73 -14.87
C TRP A 363 -2.58 7.42 -15.53
N TYR A 364 -1.64 6.65 -16.09
CA TYR A 364 -1.93 5.38 -16.75
C TYR A 364 -2.37 4.31 -15.75
N ALA A 365 -1.73 4.26 -14.57
CA ALA A 365 -2.15 3.38 -13.51
C ALA A 365 -3.54 3.77 -12.98
N SER A 366 -3.82 5.06 -12.83
CA SER A 366 -5.14 5.58 -12.44
C SER A 366 -6.23 5.17 -13.45
N MET A 367 -5.96 5.30 -14.76
CA MET A 367 -6.85 4.81 -15.81
C MET A 367 -7.09 3.31 -15.69
N LEU A 368 -6.02 2.50 -15.58
CA LEU A 368 -6.14 1.04 -15.45
C LEU A 368 -6.94 0.65 -14.21
N TYR A 369 -6.71 1.30 -13.07
CA TYR A 369 -7.49 1.06 -11.86
C TYR A 369 -8.96 1.39 -12.06
N SER A 370 -9.28 2.50 -12.71
CA SER A 370 -10.67 2.87 -13.03
C SER A 370 -11.35 1.83 -13.91
N VAL A 371 -10.71 1.42 -15.01
CA VAL A 371 -11.25 0.41 -15.94
C VAL A 371 -11.39 -0.95 -15.27
N SER A 372 -10.39 -1.36 -14.49
CA SER A 372 -10.38 -2.68 -13.85
C SER A 372 -11.64 -2.93 -13.02
N ARG A 373 -12.13 -1.92 -12.29
CA ARG A 373 -13.32 -2.03 -11.43
C ARG A 373 -14.59 -2.44 -12.16
N TYR A 374 -14.64 -2.23 -13.48
CA TYR A 374 -15.79 -2.60 -14.31
C TYR A 374 -15.61 -3.95 -15.01
N VAL A 375 -14.36 -4.41 -15.18
CA VAL A 375 -14.03 -5.55 -16.05
C VAL A 375 -13.63 -6.79 -15.24
N LEU A 376 -12.91 -6.62 -14.13
CA LEU A 376 -12.39 -7.75 -13.35
C LEU A 376 -13.40 -8.23 -12.29
N PRO A 377 -13.51 -9.55 -12.09
CA PRO A 377 -14.34 -10.10 -11.02
C PRO A 377 -13.81 -9.70 -9.65
N ARG A 378 -14.71 -9.49 -8.68
CA ARG A 378 -14.35 -9.06 -7.32
C ARG A 378 -13.37 -9.98 -6.61
N SER A 379 -13.35 -11.27 -6.94
CA SER A 379 -12.42 -12.26 -6.35
C SER A 379 -10.94 -11.95 -6.62
N MET A 380 -10.64 -11.18 -7.66
CA MET A 380 -9.26 -10.78 -8.01
C MET A 380 -8.76 -9.56 -7.24
N TYR A 381 -9.66 -8.86 -6.56
CA TYR A 381 -9.32 -7.73 -5.70
C TYR A 381 -9.12 -8.17 -4.27
N TYR A 382 -8.27 -7.44 -3.56
CA TYR A 382 -8.26 -7.45 -2.11
C TYR A 382 -9.61 -6.89 -1.62
N ASN A 383 -10.47 -7.73 -1.04
CA ASN A 383 -11.80 -7.35 -0.52
C ASN A 383 -11.80 -7.18 0.98
#